data_AF-E0S4V5-F1
#
_entry.id   AF-E0S4V5-F1
#
_cell.length_a   1.000
_cell.length_b   1.000
_cell.length_c   1.000
_cell.angle_alpha   90.00
_cell.angle_beta   90.00
_cell.angle_gamma   90.00
#
_symmetry.space_group_name_H-M   'P 1'
#
loop_
_entity.id
_entity.type
_entity.pdbx_description
1 polymer ?
#
loop_
_entity_poly.entity_id
_entity_poly.type
_entity_poly.pdbx_seq_one_letter_code
_entity_poly.pdbx_strand_id
1 'polypeptide(L)'
;MKSRILILIIMVAAVVMIVGSVFVNANQKVSAQTLTQQERPGFTEITSVPGVSFYINTPFVEKATAITQISDNIGFQKNQYYSYKNGTDKYLLFNMEKLIVAVQKGTDFWIAESNDQEYSLLNTSLMNIWFTQGTKKFSCETTNGMTITKACAGVSINSNTYGDFVGELANIHKDGEEWSIFVGVPGERFDKLSDASQKGIASIVNSFVFSNSQGDVATDIYAVSLTGDSSKQAVDTTEEIFEYDENSLNLSNQNSIVDKDEEKAYTSSPYNMLFLGDNGILSAFNDFTISYEEPIICPKKVYRGEEAEKLIMDYCTETGDYAYFKAPDGQSWEVVEYDLNYKNCENDDYVNIKLKGMDGEPLRYRGIKYEARTYEMGHKAVEDGEWIRGLYVYYPVPNGCYEYCLECGERKSLTGEEVSAAYYHIINEEEVHSEQADEASEDASASEGSSTEEAAASSSSSEDAAESDASTDSSSEDSSAEASSESSAAGSSRDESSAEGSSAK
;
A
#
# COMPACT_ATOMS: atom_id res chain seq x y z
N MET A 1 8.85 80.11 -29.25
CA MET A 1 7.75 79.14 -29.46
C MET A 1 8.26 77.72 -29.75
N LYS A 2 8.92 77.44 -30.89
CA LYS A 2 9.34 76.09 -31.31
C LYS A 2 9.96 75.17 -30.22
N SER A 3 10.87 75.68 -29.39
CA SER A 3 11.51 74.88 -28.31
C SER A 3 10.53 74.29 -27.28
N ARG A 4 9.44 74.99 -26.91
CA ARG A 4 8.44 74.45 -25.96
C ARG A 4 7.63 73.29 -26.56
N ILE A 5 7.39 73.31 -27.88
CA ILE A 5 6.69 72.24 -28.59
C ILE A 5 7.56 70.98 -28.61
N LEU A 6 8.88 71.12 -28.85
CA LEU A 6 9.81 69.99 -28.83
C LEU A 6 9.88 69.31 -27.46
N ILE A 7 9.93 70.08 -26.36
CA ILE A 7 9.91 69.54 -24.99
C ILE A 7 8.59 68.79 -24.71
N LEU A 8 7.46 69.33 -25.16
CA LEU A 8 6.15 68.66 -25.00
C LEU A 8 6.10 67.34 -25.76
N ILE A 9 6.60 67.30 -27.00
CA ILE A 9 6.67 66.07 -27.81
C ILE A 9 7.57 65.02 -27.14
N ILE A 10 8.72 65.42 -26.59
CA ILE A 10 9.63 64.51 -25.86
C ILE A 10 8.96 63.97 -24.59
N MET A 11 8.25 64.79 -23.82
CA MET A 11 7.50 64.32 -22.65
C MET A 11 6.35 63.38 -23.03
N VAL A 12 5.58 63.66 -24.09
CA VAL A 12 4.52 62.77 -24.55
C VAL A 12 5.11 61.44 -25.06
N ALA A 13 6.22 61.46 -25.80
CA ALA A 13 6.90 60.24 -26.24
C ALA A 13 7.45 59.42 -25.06
N ALA A 14 8.00 60.06 -24.03
CA ALA A 14 8.45 59.39 -22.81
C ALA A 14 7.28 58.77 -22.03
N VAL A 15 6.17 59.50 -21.85
CA VAL A 15 4.95 58.96 -21.18
C VAL A 15 4.34 57.81 -21.98
N VAL A 16 4.28 57.90 -23.32
CA VAL A 16 3.78 56.80 -24.17
C VAL A 16 4.71 55.58 -24.12
N MET A 17 6.04 55.76 -24.05
CA MET A 17 6.95 54.63 -23.85
C MET A 17 6.86 54.01 -22.45
N ILE A 18 6.59 54.80 -21.40
CA ILE A 18 6.39 54.30 -20.02
C ILE A 18 5.05 53.57 -19.90
N VAL A 19 3.96 54.13 -20.43
CA VAL A 19 2.65 53.45 -20.44
C VAL A 19 2.71 52.20 -21.33
N GLY A 20 3.42 52.27 -22.45
CA GLY A 20 3.66 51.13 -23.34
C GLY A 20 4.44 50.00 -22.68
N SER A 21 5.55 50.30 -21.97
CA SER A 21 6.32 49.26 -21.27
C SER A 21 5.58 48.67 -20.07
N VAL A 22 4.75 49.47 -19.37
CA VAL A 22 3.85 48.98 -18.32
C VAL A 22 2.76 48.07 -18.88
N PHE A 23 2.13 48.41 -20.02
CA PHE A 23 1.09 47.57 -20.62
C PHE A 23 1.61 46.32 -21.36
N VAL A 24 2.82 46.36 -21.92
CA VAL A 24 3.44 45.17 -22.53
C VAL A 24 3.92 44.19 -21.45
N ASN A 25 4.53 44.67 -20.36
CA ASN A 25 4.90 43.81 -19.22
C ASN A 25 3.68 43.27 -18.45
N ALA A 26 2.50 43.87 -18.60
CA ALA A 26 1.26 43.39 -17.98
C ALA A 26 0.60 42.22 -18.71
N ASN A 27 1.03 41.87 -19.93
CA ASN A 27 0.29 40.93 -20.79
C ASN A 27 1.17 39.87 -21.49
N GLN A 28 2.39 39.62 -21.00
CA GLN A 28 3.25 38.56 -21.53
C GLN A 28 3.90 37.70 -20.43
N LYS A 29 3.06 37.13 -19.54
CA LYS A 29 3.47 36.02 -18.68
C LYS A 29 2.39 34.98 -18.40
N VAL A 30 1.55 34.66 -19.40
CA VAL A 30 0.80 33.39 -19.43
C VAL A 30 1.74 32.29 -19.94
N SER A 31 2.75 31.99 -19.12
CA SER A 31 3.55 30.78 -19.18
C SER A 31 3.20 30.00 -17.92
N ALA A 32 2.71 28.76 -18.05
CA ALA A 32 2.07 28.03 -16.96
C ALA A 32 2.90 28.07 -15.66
N GLN A 33 2.42 28.84 -14.68
CA GLN A 33 2.82 28.64 -13.30
C GLN A 33 1.98 27.50 -12.74
N THR A 34 2.37 26.27 -13.07
CA THR A 34 2.06 25.12 -12.24
C THR A 34 2.51 25.49 -10.83
N LEU A 35 1.57 25.58 -9.89
CA LEU A 35 1.88 25.81 -8.49
C LEU A 35 2.57 24.55 -7.97
N THR A 36 3.90 24.52 -8.07
CA THR A 36 4.70 23.46 -7.46
C THR A 36 4.41 23.47 -5.97
N GLN A 37 3.77 22.40 -5.48
CA GLN A 37 3.83 22.00 -4.08
C GLN A 37 5.29 22.17 -3.61
N GLN A 38 5.47 22.78 -2.45
CA GLN A 38 6.80 23.14 -1.98
C GLN A 38 7.51 21.88 -1.48
N GLU A 39 8.09 21.11 -2.42
CA GLU A 39 8.76 19.84 -2.16
C GLU A 39 9.66 19.95 -0.92
N ARG A 40 9.34 19.17 0.11
CA ARG A 40 10.07 19.12 1.38
C ARG A 40 11.02 17.91 1.33
N PRO A 41 12.34 18.09 1.08
CA PRO A 41 13.21 16.94 0.80
C PRO A 41 13.25 15.96 1.98
N GLY A 42 12.93 14.69 1.72
CA GLY A 42 12.82 13.65 2.74
C GLY A 42 11.45 13.53 3.42
N PHE A 43 10.46 14.32 3.00
CA PHE A 43 9.06 14.18 3.38
C PHE A 43 8.15 13.91 2.18
N THR A 44 7.10 13.14 2.40
CA THR A 44 6.02 12.87 1.45
C THR A 44 4.77 13.59 1.94
N GLU A 45 4.13 14.37 1.07
CA GLU A 45 2.82 14.95 1.36
C GLU A 45 1.72 13.88 1.22
N ILE A 46 0.85 13.79 2.22
CA ILE A 46 -0.31 12.91 2.25
C ILE A 46 -1.57 13.74 2.05
N THR A 47 -2.31 13.44 1.00
CA THR A 47 -3.58 14.08 0.62
C THR A 47 -4.75 13.08 0.64
N SER A 48 -4.55 11.91 1.28
CA SER A 48 -5.47 10.75 1.23
C SER A 48 -6.80 10.96 1.95
N VAL A 49 -6.96 12.04 2.73
CA VAL A 49 -8.21 12.40 3.39
C VAL A 49 -8.71 13.73 2.77
N PRO A 50 -9.86 13.74 2.07
CA PRO A 50 -10.33 14.92 1.35
C PRO A 50 -10.46 16.18 2.23
N GLY A 51 -9.87 17.27 1.74
CA GLY A 51 -9.91 18.59 2.39
C GLY A 51 -8.70 18.91 3.28
N VAL A 52 -7.81 17.95 3.57
CA VAL A 52 -6.62 18.14 4.41
C VAL A 52 -5.34 17.56 3.79
N SER A 53 -4.20 18.19 4.04
CA SER A 53 -2.89 17.58 3.76
C SER A 53 -1.88 17.79 4.89
N PHE A 54 -0.90 16.90 4.94
CA PHE A 54 0.14 16.85 5.96
C PHE A 54 1.38 16.12 5.41
N TYR A 55 2.49 16.14 6.13
CA TYR A 55 3.77 15.57 5.69
C TYR A 55 4.26 14.50 6.67
N ILE A 56 4.64 13.33 6.13
CA ILE A 56 5.33 12.27 6.86
C ILE A 56 6.75 12.14 6.31
N ASN A 57 7.73 11.79 7.15
CA ASN A 57 9.06 11.37 6.67
C ASN A 57 8.92 10.29 5.58
N THR A 58 9.45 10.54 4.38
CA THR A 58 9.36 9.63 3.22
C THR A 58 9.77 8.18 3.55
N PRO A 59 10.83 7.91 4.34
CA PRO A 59 11.22 6.54 4.70
C PRO A 59 10.25 5.75 5.59
N PHE A 60 9.14 6.33 6.07
CA PHE A 60 8.04 5.59 6.69
C PHE A 60 6.98 5.20 5.66
N VAL A 61 6.58 6.14 4.80
CA VAL A 61 5.61 5.93 3.72
C VAL A 61 6.15 4.94 2.69
N GLU A 62 7.42 5.11 2.27
CA GLU A 62 8.09 4.20 1.33
C GLU A 62 8.31 2.78 1.84
N LYS A 63 8.15 2.56 3.15
CA LYS A 63 8.26 1.24 3.79
C LYS A 63 6.91 0.56 4.04
N ALA A 64 5.81 1.28 3.84
CA ALA A 64 4.49 0.74 4.06
C ALA A 64 4.11 -0.27 2.96
N THR A 65 3.60 -1.43 3.38
CA THR A 65 2.75 -2.25 2.52
C THR A 65 1.36 -1.62 2.49
N ALA A 66 0.80 -1.37 1.31
CA ALA A 66 -0.56 -0.85 1.18
C ALA A 66 -1.59 -1.95 1.45
N ILE A 67 -2.68 -1.65 2.16
CA ILE A 67 -3.74 -2.62 2.50
C ILE A 67 -5.14 -2.03 2.26
N THR A 68 -6.07 -2.83 1.73
CA THR A 68 -7.48 -2.47 1.49
C THR A 68 -8.39 -2.67 2.70
N GLN A 69 -8.06 -3.61 3.59
CA GLN A 69 -8.89 -3.97 4.73
C GLN A 69 -8.07 -4.26 5.99
N ILE A 70 -8.74 -4.20 7.13
CA ILE A 70 -8.22 -4.54 8.45
C ILE A 70 -9.27 -5.47 9.09
N SER A 71 -8.85 -6.69 9.42
CA SER A 71 -9.70 -7.73 10.03
C SER A 71 -8.85 -8.65 10.90
N ASP A 72 -9.50 -9.43 11.76
CA ASP A 72 -8.83 -10.39 12.65
C ASP A 72 -8.11 -11.52 11.89
N ASN A 73 -8.61 -11.89 10.72
CA ASN A 73 -8.04 -12.94 9.86
C ASN A 73 -6.68 -12.54 9.25
N ILE A 74 -6.30 -11.25 9.23
CA ILE A 74 -5.06 -10.76 8.63
C ILE A 74 -3.92 -10.64 9.66
N GLY A 75 -2.83 -11.38 9.44
CA GLY A 75 -1.65 -11.39 10.30
C GLY A 75 -0.69 -10.21 10.11
N PHE A 76 -0.97 -9.06 10.73
CA PHE A 76 -0.09 -7.88 10.69
C PHE A 76 1.18 -8.04 11.55
N GLN A 77 2.37 -7.88 10.95
CA GLN A 77 3.64 -7.98 11.66
C GLN A 77 3.98 -6.68 12.39
N LYS A 78 3.97 -6.72 13.74
CA LYS A 78 4.08 -5.53 14.60
C LYS A 78 5.29 -4.62 14.33
N ASN A 79 6.38 -5.13 13.76
CA ASN A 79 7.59 -4.35 13.46
C ASN A 79 7.66 -3.78 12.02
N GLN A 80 6.71 -4.14 11.13
CA GLN A 80 6.58 -3.63 9.76
C GLN A 80 5.69 -2.38 9.68
N TYR A 81 5.78 -1.65 8.57
CA TYR A 81 4.88 -0.53 8.27
C TYR A 81 3.75 -1.00 7.34
N TYR A 82 2.53 -0.56 7.62
CA TYR A 82 1.36 -0.75 6.78
C TYR A 82 0.63 0.58 6.59
N SER A 83 0.01 0.78 5.42
CA SER A 83 -0.81 1.96 5.14
C SER A 83 -2.18 1.57 4.60
N TYR A 84 -3.22 1.88 5.36
CA TYR A 84 -4.63 1.76 5.00
C TYR A 84 -5.19 3.13 4.59
N LYS A 85 -6.06 3.14 3.58
CA LYS A 85 -6.88 4.30 3.18
C LYS A 85 -8.07 3.80 2.36
N ASN A 86 -9.25 4.38 2.61
CA ASN A 86 -10.49 4.02 1.92
C ASN A 86 -10.90 5.01 0.80
N GLY A 87 -10.06 6.01 0.52
CA GLY A 87 -10.31 7.01 -0.52
C GLY A 87 -11.39 8.05 -0.19
N THR A 88 -12.09 7.96 0.95
CA THR A 88 -13.27 8.78 1.26
C THR A 88 -13.08 9.65 2.50
N ASP A 89 -12.69 9.07 3.64
CA ASP A 89 -12.61 9.79 4.92
C ASP A 89 -11.43 9.40 5.82
N LYS A 90 -10.74 8.27 5.57
CA LYS A 90 -9.75 7.69 6.50
C LYS A 90 -8.39 7.43 5.86
N TYR A 91 -7.34 7.70 6.63
CA TYR A 91 -5.96 7.29 6.37
C TYR A 91 -5.31 6.80 7.66
N LEU A 92 -4.60 5.67 7.60
CA LEU A 92 -3.87 5.11 8.73
C LEU A 92 -2.53 4.55 8.26
N LEU A 93 -1.42 5.13 8.74
CA LEU A 93 -0.08 4.53 8.68
C LEU A 93 0.26 3.97 10.06
N PHE A 94 0.58 2.68 10.15
CA PHE A 94 0.93 2.06 11.42
C PHE A 94 2.17 1.15 11.34
N ASN A 95 2.96 1.18 12.41
CA ASN A 95 4.00 0.24 12.77
C ASN A 95 3.96 0.10 14.29
N MET A 96 3.52 -1.07 14.77
CA MET A 96 3.09 -1.22 16.17
C MET A 96 4.24 -1.10 17.19
N GLU A 97 5.49 -1.16 16.74
CA GLU A 97 6.68 -0.94 17.57
C GLU A 97 7.27 0.48 17.45
N LYS A 98 6.76 1.35 16.55
CA LYS A 98 7.48 2.58 16.14
C LYS A 98 6.61 3.83 16.02
N LEU A 99 5.50 3.78 15.29
CA LEU A 99 4.75 4.97 14.88
C LEU A 99 3.31 4.60 14.48
N ILE A 100 2.35 5.41 14.91
CA ILE A 100 1.02 5.50 14.29
C ILE A 100 0.75 6.93 13.81
N VAL A 101 0.14 7.05 12.63
CA VAL A 101 -0.46 8.26 12.11
C VAL A 101 -1.86 7.90 11.62
N ALA A 102 -2.89 8.24 12.40
CA ALA A 102 -4.29 8.07 12.05
C ALA A 102 -4.90 9.42 11.68
N VAL A 103 -5.66 9.50 10.59
CA VAL A 103 -6.35 10.72 10.14
C VAL A 103 -7.75 10.36 9.69
N GLN A 104 -8.73 11.12 10.17
CA GLN A 104 -10.13 10.96 9.80
C GLN A 104 -10.79 12.32 9.55
N LYS A 105 -11.59 12.37 8.49
CA LYS A 105 -12.57 13.42 8.21
C LYS A 105 -13.91 13.08 8.88
N GLY A 106 -14.63 14.08 9.39
CA GLY A 106 -15.94 13.87 10.00
C GLY A 106 -15.85 13.24 11.38
N THR A 107 -14.98 13.80 12.24
CA THR A 107 -14.91 13.46 13.66
C THR A 107 -15.77 14.40 14.51
N ASP A 108 -15.97 14.06 15.78
CA ASP A 108 -16.83 14.82 16.71
C ASP A 108 -16.13 15.13 18.05
N PHE A 109 -14.82 15.43 18.06
CA PHE A 109 -14.12 15.74 19.31
C PHE A 109 -14.51 17.14 19.84
N TRP A 110 -14.53 18.14 18.96
CA TRP A 110 -14.93 19.54 19.22
C TRP A 110 -14.25 20.14 20.46
N ILE A 111 -12.94 19.87 20.63
CA ILE A 111 -12.20 20.15 21.88
C ILE A 111 -12.11 21.66 22.17
N ALA A 112 -12.07 22.53 21.15
CA ALA A 112 -12.03 23.98 21.36
C ALA A 112 -13.38 24.55 21.85
N GLU A 113 -14.48 23.99 21.36
CA GLU A 113 -15.86 24.41 21.62
C GLU A 113 -16.44 23.79 22.90
N SER A 114 -15.88 22.66 23.36
CA SER A 114 -16.41 21.89 24.47
C SER A 114 -16.30 22.59 25.83
N ASN A 115 -17.38 22.52 26.60
CA ASN A 115 -17.40 22.98 27.99
C ASN A 115 -16.62 22.04 28.94
N ASP A 116 -16.36 20.79 28.50
CA ASP A 116 -15.52 19.83 29.21
C ASP A 116 -14.63 19.11 28.19
N GLN A 117 -13.45 19.70 27.99
CA GLN A 117 -12.46 19.28 27.00
C GLN A 117 -11.86 17.90 27.31
N GLU A 118 -11.78 17.51 28.59
CA GLU A 118 -11.31 16.18 29.01
C GLU A 118 -12.41 15.13 28.75
N TYR A 119 -13.68 15.46 29.00
CA TYR A 119 -14.80 14.60 28.60
C TYR A 119 -14.86 14.39 27.08
N SER A 120 -14.69 15.43 26.26
CA SER A 120 -14.61 15.30 24.79
C SER A 120 -13.54 14.31 24.33
N LEU A 121 -12.33 14.36 24.91
CA LEU A 121 -11.23 13.43 24.60
C LEU A 121 -11.57 11.98 24.99
N LEU A 122 -12.22 11.79 26.14
CA LEU A 122 -12.49 10.47 26.73
C LEU A 122 -13.68 9.72 26.09
N ASN A 123 -14.58 10.42 25.39
CA ASN A 123 -15.84 9.85 24.87
C ASN A 123 -15.93 9.81 23.34
N THR A 124 -14.88 10.25 22.64
CA THR A 124 -14.78 10.24 21.17
C THR A 124 -13.59 9.41 20.73
N SER A 125 -13.72 8.64 19.65
CA SER A 125 -12.66 7.82 19.08
C SER A 125 -12.22 8.34 17.70
N LEU A 126 -11.02 7.94 17.27
CA LEU A 126 -10.48 8.21 15.93
C LEU A 126 -10.18 6.86 15.28
N MET A 127 -10.96 6.44 14.28
CA MET A 127 -10.83 5.10 13.70
C MET A 127 -10.80 3.97 14.77
N ASN A 128 -11.71 4.04 15.75
CA ASN A 128 -11.76 3.16 16.95
C ASN A 128 -10.53 3.21 17.89
N ILE A 129 -9.57 4.11 17.68
CA ILE A 129 -8.55 4.46 18.67
C ILE A 129 -9.19 5.30 19.77
N TRP A 130 -9.05 4.88 21.02
CA TRP A 130 -9.62 5.55 22.21
C TRP A 130 -8.55 6.29 23.00
N PHE A 131 -8.88 7.49 23.49
CA PHE A 131 -7.91 8.41 24.07
C PHE A 131 -8.08 8.64 25.57
N THR A 132 -6.96 8.97 26.23
CA THR A 132 -6.88 9.46 27.60
C THR A 132 -5.82 10.56 27.72
N GLN A 133 -5.77 11.27 28.84
CA GLN A 133 -4.83 12.39 29.03
C GLN A 133 -3.34 11.96 28.93
N GLY A 134 -2.60 12.56 28.01
CA GLY A 134 -1.21 12.20 27.71
C GLY A 134 -0.17 12.67 28.74
N THR A 135 -0.58 13.42 29.78
CA THR A 135 0.33 13.98 30.79
C THR A 135 -0.15 13.69 32.23
N LYS A 136 0.21 14.54 33.20
CA LYS A 136 -0.24 14.43 34.62
C LYS A 136 -1.62 15.08 34.86
N LYS A 137 -2.11 15.78 33.83
CA LYS A 137 -3.40 16.45 33.72
C LYS A 137 -3.80 16.44 32.24
N PHE A 138 -5.08 16.64 31.95
CA PHE A 138 -5.50 17.10 30.62
C PHE A 138 -4.77 18.39 30.23
N SER A 139 -4.44 18.51 28.94
CA SER A 139 -3.71 19.66 28.38
C SER A 139 -3.92 19.71 26.87
N CYS A 140 -4.61 20.77 26.40
CA CYS A 140 -4.66 21.15 25.00
C CYS A 140 -4.18 22.60 24.80
N GLU A 141 -3.72 22.90 23.59
CA GLU A 141 -3.28 24.22 23.16
C GLU A 141 -3.92 24.53 21.79
N THR A 142 -4.59 25.68 21.66
CA THR A 142 -5.29 26.06 20.41
C THR A 142 -4.59 27.25 19.75
N THR A 143 -4.14 27.07 18.51
CA THR A 143 -3.43 28.09 17.71
C THR A 143 -3.91 28.03 16.26
N ASN A 144 -4.21 29.18 15.65
CA ASN A 144 -4.60 29.33 14.23
C ASN A 144 -5.77 28.43 13.76
N GLY A 145 -6.70 28.06 14.66
CA GLY A 145 -7.82 27.16 14.34
C GLY A 145 -7.52 25.66 14.45
N MET A 146 -6.31 25.31 14.91
CA MET A 146 -5.94 23.94 15.28
C MET A 146 -5.84 23.81 16.79
N THR A 147 -6.45 22.78 17.36
CA THR A 147 -6.33 22.41 18.77
C THR A 147 -5.50 21.15 18.89
N ILE A 148 -4.33 21.24 19.54
CA ILE A 148 -3.44 20.10 19.80
C ILE A 148 -3.64 19.65 21.25
N THR A 149 -3.99 18.38 21.44
CA THR A 149 -4.20 17.72 22.74
C THR A 149 -3.17 16.61 22.92
N LYS A 150 -2.43 16.64 24.03
CA LYS A 150 -1.46 15.58 24.36
C LYS A 150 -2.22 14.39 24.93
N ALA A 151 -2.16 13.26 24.25
CA ALA A 151 -3.01 12.09 24.50
C ALA A 151 -2.20 10.78 24.58
N CYS A 152 -2.60 9.90 25.50
CA CYS A 152 -2.32 8.47 25.41
C CYS A 152 -3.50 7.80 24.66
N ALA A 153 -3.21 6.77 23.88
CA ALA A 153 -4.13 6.20 22.90
C ALA A 153 -4.04 4.67 22.93
N GLY A 154 -5.17 4.02 23.22
CA GLY A 154 -5.32 2.57 23.07
C GLY A 154 -5.59 2.26 21.61
N VAL A 155 -4.60 1.67 20.91
CA VAL A 155 -4.70 1.32 19.49
C VAL A 155 -4.95 -0.17 19.36
N SER A 156 -6.08 -0.53 18.75
CA SER A 156 -6.31 -1.87 18.22
C SER A 156 -6.43 -1.79 16.71
N ILE A 157 -5.59 -2.55 16.00
CA ILE A 157 -5.74 -2.79 14.56
C ILE A 157 -6.68 -3.98 14.38
N ASN A 158 -6.36 -5.10 15.05
CA ASN A 158 -7.19 -6.30 15.13
C ASN A 158 -6.91 -7.01 16.48
N SER A 159 -7.65 -8.07 16.84
CA SER A 159 -7.51 -8.74 18.15
C SER A 159 -6.08 -9.18 18.51
N ASN A 160 -5.27 -9.52 17.51
CA ASN A 160 -3.86 -9.88 17.68
C ASN A 160 -2.90 -8.67 17.66
N THR A 161 -3.33 -7.54 17.09
CA THR A 161 -2.50 -6.41 16.70
C THR A 161 -2.92 -5.12 17.41
N TYR A 162 -2.74 -5.10 18.73
CA TYR A 162 -2.95 -3.91 19.58
C TYR A 162 -1.67 -3.44 20.28
N GLY A 163 -1.71 -2.23 20.85
CA GLY A 163 -0.67 -1.61 21.70
C GLY A 163 -1.05 -0.19 22.18
N ASP A 164 -0.36 0.29 23.23
CA ASP A 164 -0.53 1.63 23.78
C ASP A 164 0.43 2.65 23.14
N PHE A 165 -0.11 3.78 22.67
CA PHE A 165 0.61 4.85 22.00
C PHE A 165 0.45 6.17 22.74
N VAL A 166 1.42 7.07 22.56
CA VAL A 166 1.37 8.40 23.17
C VAL A 166 1.90 9.43 22.20
N GLY A 167 1.22 10.57 22.15
CA GLY A 167 1.57 11.65 21.26
C GLY A 167 0.57 12.79 21.30
N GLU A 168 0.25 13.33 20.13
CA GLU A 168 -0.59 14.50 19.95
C GLU A 168 -1.75 14.16 19.01
N LEU A 169 -2.97 14.35 19.52
CA LEU A 169 -4.21 14.42 18.75
C LEU A 169 -4.41 15.90 18.38
N ALA A 170 -4.58 16.22 17.11
CA ALA A 170 -4.92 17.57 16.68
C ALA A 170 -6.22 17.58 15.88
N ASN A 171 -7.07 18.55 16.21
CA ASN A 171 -8.37 18.76 15.56
C ASN A 171 -8.33 20.11 14.82
N ILE A 172 -8.81 20.12 13.57
CA ILE A 172 -9.10 21.34 12.80
C ILE A 172 -10.53 21.26 12.28
N HIS A 173 -11.20 22.40 12.15
CA HIS A 173 -12.61 22.45 11.80
C HIS A 173 -12.92 23.58 10.80
N LYS A 174 -13.88 23.35 9.92
CA LYS A 174 -14.29 24.30 8.88
C LYS A 174 -15.72 24.02 8.44
N ASP A 175 -16.50 25.08 8.22
CA ASP A 175 -17.86 25.04 7.66
C ASP A 175 -18.87 24.09 8.38
N GLY A 176 -18.57 23.70 9.63
CA GLY A 176 -19.37 22.79 10.45
C GLY A 176 -18.88 21.34 10.49
N GLU A 177 -17.72 21.05 9.90
CA GLU A 177 -17.10 19.72 9.81
C GLU A 177 -15.73 19.74 10.52
N GLU A 178 -15.35 18.65 11.21
CA GLU A 178 -14.06 18.47 11.88
C GLU A 178 -13.20 17.40 11.17
N TRP A 179 -11.89 17.63 11.13
CA TRP A 179 -10.87 16.67 10.74
C TRP A 179 -9.89 16.50 11.90
N SER A 180 -9.54 15.25 12.19
CA SER A 180 -8.62 14.90 13.28
C SER A 180 -7.43 14.09 12.78
N ILE A 181 -6.25 14.39 13.31
CA ILE A 181 -5.02 13.60 13.17
C ILE A 181 -4.52 13.18 14.56
N PHE A 182 -4.17 11.91 14.74
CA PHE A 182 -3.35 11.46 15.87
C PHE A 182 -2.01 10.97 15.35
N VAL A 183 -0.92 11.49 15.94
CA VAL A 183 0.43 10.99 15.73
C VAL A 183 0.98 10.52 17.07
N GLY A 184 1.34 9.24 17.16
CA GLY A 184 1.81 8.63 18.40
C GLY A 184 2.96 7.64 18.21
N VAL A 185 3.73 7.43 19.27
CA VAL A 185 4.75 6.38 19.37
C VAL A 185 4.49 5.52 20.61
N PRO A 186 4.96 4.27 20.70
CA PRO A 186 4.78 3.45 21.90
C PRO A 186 5.36 4.11 23.15
N GLY A 187 4.62 4.08 24.27
CA GLY A 187 5.05 4.67 25.53
C GLY A 187 3.96 4.76 26.59
N GLU A 188 4.28 5.31 27.76
CA GLU A 188 3.30 5.50 28.84
C GLU A 188 2.69 6.91 28.89
N ARG A 189 3.49 7.95 28.62
CA ARG A 189 3.17 9.36 28.86
C ARG A 189 4.00 10.29 27.97
N PHE A 190 3.42 11.40 27.51
CA PHE A 190 4.08 12.36 26.63
C PHE A 190 5.28 13.03 27.31
N ASP A 191 5.13 13.39 28.60
CA ASP A 191 6.20 13.98 29.41
C ASP A 191 7.35 13.01 29.79
N LYS A 192 7.27 11.75 29.33
CA LYS A 192 8.36 10.76 29.38
C LYS A 192 9.00 10.47 28.01
N LEU A 193 8.40 10.89 26.90
CA LEU A 193 8.93 10.63 25.56
C LEU A 193 10.25 11.39 25.33
N SER A 194 11.13 10.85 24.49
CA SER A 194 12.39 11.53 24.15
C SER A 194 12.14 12.84 23.40
N ASP A 195 13.02 13.82 23.55
CA ASP A 195 13.06 15.06 22.76
C ASP A 195 12.87 14.83 21.25
N ALA A 196 13.50 13.77 20.72
CA ALA A 196 13.44 13.41 19.31
C ALA A 196 12.07 12.81 18.93
N SER A 197 11.47 12.01 19.82
CA SER A 197 10.11 11.47 19.65
C SER A 197 9.08 12.60 19.66
N GLN A 198 9.13 13.49 20.66
CA GLN A 198 8.22 14.65 20.76
C GLN A 198 8.34 15.57 19.54
N LYS A 199 9.57 15.85 19.07
CA LYS A 199 9.81 16.62 17.84
C LYS A 199 9.31 15.89 16.58
N GLY A 200 9.44 14.57 16.50
CA GLY A 200 8.91 13.78 15.38
C GLY A 200 7.38 13.81 15.30
N ILE A 201 6.71 13.67 16.45
CA ILE A 201 5.26 13.79 16.58
C ILE A 201 4.80 15.19 16.16
N ALA A 202 5.34 16.23 16.80
CA ALA A 202 4.99 17.61 16.50
C ALA A 202 5.35 18.03 15.06
N SER A 203 6.35 17.40 14.44
CA SER A 203 6.74 17.64 13.04
C SER A 203 5.64 17.21 12.06
N ILE A 204 5.01 16.04 12.30
CA ILE A 204 3.87 15.58 11.49
C ILE A 204 2.61 16.38 11.86
N VAL A 205 2.32 16.58 13.15
CA VAL A 205 1.09 17.27 13.62
C VAL A 205 1.04 18.73 13.15
N ASN A 206 2.09 19.53 13.33
CA ASN A 206 2.09 20.93 12.89
C ASN A 206 2.11 21.08 11.35
N SER A 207 2.22 19.98 10.60
CA SER A 207 2.10 19.97 9.15
C SER A 207 0.66 19.80 8.66
N PHE A 208 -0.27 19.45 9.55
CA PHE A 208 -1.69 19.20 9.26
C PHE A 208 -2.43 20.52 9.00
N VAL A 209 -2.87 20.70 7.76
CA VAL A 209 -3.55 21.91 7.28
C VAL A 209 -4.69 21.55 6.34
N PHE A 210 -5.61 22.48 6.11
CA PHE A 210 -6.55 22.35 5.01
C PHE A 210 -5.83 22.33 3.66
N SER A 211 -6.21 21.40 2.78
CA SER A 211 -5.67 21.32 1.41
C SER A 211 -5.95 22.64 0.68
N ASN A 212 -4.90 23.20 0.10
CA ASN A 212 -4.86 24.59 -0.31
C ASN A 212 -5.71 24.86 -1.58
N SER A 213 -6.99 25.15 -1.41
CA SER A 213 -7.81 25.82 -2.44
C SER A 213 -7.46 27.32 -2.54
N GLN A 214 -6.18 27.60 -2.82
CA GLN A 214 -5.53 28.92 -2.89
C GLN A 214 -5.53 29.78 -1.61
N GLY A 215 -4.46 29.65 -0.81
CA GLY A 215 -4.11 30.51 0.33
C GLY A 215 -4.50 29.89 1.67
N ASP A 216 -3.67 29.91 2.72
CA ASP A 216 -2.44 30.69 2.96
C ASP A 216 -1.24 29.79 3.40
N VAL A 217 -0.08 30.40 3.71
CA VAL A 217 1.16 29.69 4.07
C VAL A 217 1.55 29.86 5.54
N ALA A 218 1.89 28.76 6.22
CA ALA A 218 2.68 28.73 7.46
C ALA A 218 3.93 27.84 7.26
N THR A 219 5.07 28.25 7.83
CA THR A 219 6.40 27.68 7.56
C THR A 219 7.00 26.90 8.73
N ASP A 220 8.11 26.21 8.43
CA ASP A 220 9.14 25.71 9.37
C ASP A 220 8.80 24.44 10.18
N ILE A 221 9.19 23.29 9.61
CA ILE A 221 9.07 21.96 10.21
C ILE A 221 10.39 21.20 10.03
N TYR A 222 10.87 20.51 11.08
CA TYR A 222 12.19 19.88 11.13
C TYR A 222 12.12 18.34 11.10
N ALA A 223 13.08 17.70 10.43
CA ALA A 223 13.19 16.24 10.31
C ALA A 223 14.08 15.61 11.41
N VAL A 224 13.65 14.48 11.97
CA VAL A 224 14.43 13.60 12.87
C VAL A 224 14.10 12.12 12.57
N SER A 225 15.05 11.22 12.79
CA SER A 225 14.94 9.76 12.53
C SER A 225 15.39 8.93 13.74
N LEU A 226 14.72 7.79 14.02
CA LEU A 226 14.94 6.89 15.15
C LEU A 226 14.62 5.42 14.77
N THR A 227 15.24 4.43 15.43
CA THR A 227 15.08 2.99 15.11
C THR A 227 15.23 2.04 16.32
N GLY A 228 14.29 1.09 16.44
CA GLY A 228 14.08 -0.01 17.42
C GLY A 228 12.57 -0.40 17.37
N ASP A 229 12.01 -1.60 17.55
CA ASP A 229 12.45 -2.97 17.87
C ASP A 229 12.87 -3.29 19.33
N SER A 230 12.40 -4.37 19.99
CA SER A 230 11.25 -5.29 19.71
C SER A 230 10.93 -6.26 20.90
N SER A 231 9.83 -7.05 20.80
CA SER A 231 9.49 -8.31 21.55
C SER A 231 8.85 -8.25 22.97
N LYS A 232 7.94 -9.16 23.44
CA LYS A 232 7.15 -10.27 22.81
C LYS A 232 6.00 -10.86 23.71
N GLN A 233 4.86 -11.25 23.10
CA GLN A 233 3.90 -12.38 23.39
C GLN A 233 3.11 -12.48 24.74
N ALA A 234 1.92 -13.14 24.86
CA ALA A 234 0.83 -13.57 23.93
C ALA A 234 -0.37 -14.29 24.69
N VAL A 235 -1.43 -14.69 23.95
CA VAL A 235 -2.54 -15.66 24.27
C VAL A 235 -3.69 -15.08 25.15
N ASP A 236 -5.01 -15.07 24.81
CA ASP A 236 -5.97 -15.93 24.04
C ASP A 236 -6.76 -16.93 24.97
N THR A 237 -8.02 -17.41 24.77
CA THR A 237 -8.74 -17.98 23.59
C THR A 237 -10.29 -17.85 23.66
N THR A 238 -10.96 -18.13 22.51
CA THR A 238 -12.41 -18.27 22.15
C THR A 238 -13.20 -19.33 23.00
N GLU A 239 -14.50 -19.67 22.82
CA GLU A 239 -15.36 -19.91 21.61
C GLU A 239 -16.91 -19.76 21.87
N GLU A 240 -17.87 -19.96 20.95
CA GLU A 240 -18.08 -19.53 19.53
C GLU A 240 -19.56 -19.76 19.03
N ILE A 241 -19.97 -19.21 17.85
CA ILE A 241 -20.95 -19.70 16.82
C ILE A 241 -21.46 -18.56 15.88
N PHE A 242 -21.48 -18.84 14.57
CA PHE A 242 -21.87 -18.01 13.40
C PHE A 242 -23.08 -17.06 13.51
N GLU A 243 -22.86 -15.77 13.23
CA GLU A 243 -23.84 -14.81 12.66
C GLU A 243 -23.11 -13.71 11.84
N TYR A 244 -23.82 -12.87 11.07
CA TYR A 244 -23.21 -11.84 10.20
C TYR A 244 -22.42 -10.77 11.02
N ASP A 245 -21.15 -10.51 10.67
CA ASP A 245 -20.35 -9.47 11.34
C ASP A 245 -20.61 -8.05 10.81
N GLU A 246 -21.22 -7.20 11.65
CA GLU A 246 -21.39 -5.76 11.41
C GLU A 246 -20.09 -4.93 11.59
N ASN A 247 -18.99 -5.51 12.05
CA ASN A 247 -17.73 -4.78 12.34
C ASN A 247 -16.76 -4.72 11.15
N SER A 248 -16.94 -5.54 10.11
CA SER A 248 -16.14 -5.46 8.89
C SER A 248 -16.38 -4.13 8.14
N LEU A 249 -15.36 -3.27 8.08
CA LEU A 249 -15.48 -1.89 7.59
C LEU A 249 -15.39 -1.80 6.04
N ASN A 250 -16.16 -2.62 5.35
CA ASN A 250 -16.18 -2.73 3.89
C ASN A 250 -17.26 -1.82 3.27
N LEU A 251 -16.92 -0.55 3.04
CA LEU A 251 -17.87 0.51 2.70
C LEU A 251 -17.39 1.45 1.58
N SER A 252 -17.36 0.98 0.32
CA SER A 252 -17.77 1.79 -0.87
C SER A 252 -17.77 1.01 -2.21
N ASN A 253 -18.35 -0.20 -2.29
CA ASN A 253 -18.59 -0.83 -3.60
C ASN A 253 -19.74 -0.14 -4.38
N GLN A 254 -19.41 0.96 -5.06
CA GLN A 254 -20.26 1.60 -6.08
C GLN A 254 -19.52 1.65 -7.41
N ASN A 255 -19.24 0.47 -7.97
CA ASN A 255 -18.87 0.34 -9.37
C ASN A 255 -20.04 0.81 -10.23
N SER A 256 -19.84 1.85 -11.04
CA SER A 256 -20.86 2.25 -12.00
C SER A 256 -20.95 1.19 -13.10
N ILE A 257 -22.17 0.70 -13.35
CA ILE A 257 -22.45 -0.19 -14.47
C ILE A 257 -22.48 0.66 -15.72
N VAL A 258 -21.65 0.32 -16.69
CA VAL A 258 -21.62 0.94 -18.01
C VAL A 258 -21.96 -0.16 -19.02
N ASP A 259 -23.18 -0.09 -19.57
CA ASP A 259 -23.58 -0.95 -20.68
C ASP A 259 -22.84 -0.48 -21.96
N LYS A 260 -21.97 -1.34 -22.51
CA LYS A 260 -21.13 -1.12 -23.70
C LYS A 260 -21.58 -2.06 -24.81
N ASP A 261 -22.56 -1.64 -25.59
CA ASP A 261 -23.16 -2.43 -26.68
C ASP A 261 -23.57 -3.86 -26.25
N GLU A 262 -24.45 -3.92 -25.25
CA GLU A 262 -25.00 -5.14 -24.60
C GLU A 262 -24.02 -5.93 -23.72
N GLU A 263 -22.71 -5.69 -23.79
CA GLU A 263 -21.78 -6.14 -22.75
C GLU A 263 -21.88 -5.24 -21.51
N LYS A 264 -21.88 -5.86 -20.33
CA LYS A 264 -21.79 -5.12 -19.06
C LYS A 264 -20.35 -5.02 -18.64
N ALA A 265 -19.89 -3.81 -18.38
CA ALA A 265 -18.59 -3.55 -17.80
C ALA A 265 -18.67 -2.51 -16.67
N TYR A 266 -17.64 -2.47 -15.84
CA TYR A 266 -17.61 -1.71 -14.60
C TYR A 266 -16.46 -0.70 -14.59
N THR A 267 -16.72 0.50 -14.09
CA THR A 267 -15.67 1.43 -13.63
C THR A 267 -15.13 0.96 -12.27
N SER A 268 -13.85 1.16 -11.99
CA SER A 268 -13.22 0.78 -10.72
C SER A 268 -12.14 1.77 -10.27
N SER A 269 -11.57 1.57 -9.08
CA SER A 269 -10.45 2.34 -8.55
C SER A 269 -9.64 1.49 -7.54
N PRO A 270 -8.47 1.94 -7.07
CA PRO A 270 -7.73 1.22 -6.02
C PRO A 270 -8.49 1.08 -4.69
N TYR A 271 -9.56 1.84 -4.47
CA TYR A 271 -10.38 1.80 -3.24
C TYR A 271 -11.75 1.13 -3.45
N ASN A 272 -12.01 0.63 -4.66
CA ASN A 272 -13.21 -0.08 -5.07
C ASN A 272 -12.83 -0.88 -6.34
N MET A 273 -12.24 -2.06 -6.13
CA MET A 273 -11.68 -2.92 -7.18
C MET A 273 -12.73 -3.93 -7.70
N LEU A 274 -12.44 -4.50 -8.86
CA LEU A 274 -13.15 -5.64 -9.43
C LEU A 274 -12.51 -6.96 -8.98
N PHE A 275 -13.22 -8.08 -9.13
CA PHE A 275 -12.67 -9.42 -8.92
C PHE A 275 -12.31 -10.09 -10.25
N LEU A 276 -11.50 -11.15 -10.18
CA LEU A 276 -11.23 -11.98 -11.36
C LEU A 276 -12.56 -12.57 -11.88
N GLY A 277 -12.78 -12.48 -13.19
CA GLY A 277 -14.03 -12.82 -13.84
C GLY A 277 -14.96 -11.63 -14.13
N ASP A 278 -14.76 -10.46 -13.52
CA ASP A 278 -15.49 -9.23 -13.85
C ASP A 278 -14.98 -8.57 -15.13
N ASN A 279 -15.89 -7.88 -15.83
CA ASN A 279 -15.60 -7.04 -17.00
C ASN A 279 -15.28 -5.60 -16.56
N GLY A 280 -14.06 -5.12 -16.80
CA GLY A 280 -13.62 -3.77 -16.43
C GLY A 280 -13.43 -2.87 -17.65
N ILE A 281 -13.84 -1.61 -17.55
CA ILE A 281 -13.49 -0.57 -18.54
C ILE A 281 -12.12 0.01 -18.21
N LEU A 282 -11.29 0.13 -19.24
CA LEU A 282 -9.99 0.79 -19.19
C LEU A 282 -9.82 1.72 -20.40
N SER A 283 -8.78 2.55 -20.38
CA SER A 283 -8.35 3.38 -21.49
C SER A 283 -7.07 2.81 -22.10
N ALA A 284 -7.16 2.40 -23.37
CA ALA A 284 -6.01 2.08 -24.22
C ALA A 284 -5.65 3.32 -25.05
N PHE A 285 -4.38 3.51 -25.41
CA PHE A 285 -3.96 4.63 -26.25
C PHE A 285 -3.82 4.22 -27.71
N ASN A 286 -4.57 4.88 -28.59
CA ASN A 286 -4.54 4.64 -30.03
C ASN A 286 -3.51 5.55 -30.70
N ASP A 287 -2.39 4.97 -31.13
CA ASP A 287 -1.29 5.68 -31.81
C ASP A 287 -1.69 6.24 -33.20
N PHE A 288 -2.77 5.73 -33.82
CA PHE A 288 -3.24 6.18 -35.14
C PHE A 288 -4.19 7.37 -35.06
N THR A 289 -5.12 7.36 -34.10
CA THR A 289 -6.12 8.42 -33.88
C THR A 289 -5.61 9.50 -32.91
N ILE A 290 -4.59 9.19 -32.10
CA ILE A 290 -4.03 10.04 -31.04
C ILE A 290 -5.10 10.36 -29.97
N SER A 291 -5.87 9.34 -29.61
CA SER A 291 -6.93 9.39 -28.58
C SER A 291 -6.86 8.19 -27.65
N TYR A 292 -7.58 8.28 -26.53
CA TYR A 292 -7.84 7.13 -25.66
C TYR A 292 -9.17 6.49 -26.03
N GLU A 293 -9.16 5.17 -26.18
CA GLU A 293 -10.32 4.36 -26.53
C GLU A 293 -10.63 3.40 -25.38
N GLU A 294 -11.88 2.92 -25.30
CA GLU A 294 -12.42 2.26 -24.10
C GLU A 294 -12.80 0.78 -24.35
N PRO A 295 -11.81 -0.13 -24.50
CA PRO A 295 -12.06 -1.56 -24.56
C PRO A 295 -12.43 -2.12 -23.18
N ILE A 296 -12.95 -3.34 -23.19
CA ILE A 296 -13.27 -4.10 -21.97
C ILE A 296 -12.20 -5.17 -21.77
N ILE A 297 -11.71 -5.32 -20.54
CA ILE A 297 -10.87 -6.46 -20.11
C ILE A 297 -11.65 -7.37 -19.17
N CYS A 298 -11.36 -8.67 -19.21
CA CYS A 298 -11.78 -9.63 -18.21
C CYS A 298 -10.61 -10.55 -17.83
N PRO A 299 -9.86 -10.26 -16.76
CA PRO A 299 -8.88 -11.19 -16.19
C PRO A 299 -9.60 -12.41 -15.60
N LYS A 300 -9.20 -13.63 -16.00
CA LYS A 300 -9.91 -14.88 -15.71
C LYS A 300 -9.35 -15.62 -14.49
N LYS A 301 -8.03 -15.81 -14.45
CA LYS A 301 -7.33 -16.57 -13.39
C LYS A 301 -5.91 -16.01 -13.21
N VAL A 302 -5.37 -16.13 -12.00
CA VAL A 302 -3.93 -16.04 -11.73
C VAL A 302 -3.37 -17.43 -11.44
N TYR A 303 -2.38 -17.85 -12.22
CA TYR A 303 -1.61 -19.07 -12.01
C TYR A 303 -0.37 -18.75 -11.19
N ARG A 304 0.02 -19.66 -10.29
CA ARG A 304 1.15 -19.52 -9.37
C ARG A 304 2.03 -20.78 -9.37
N GLY A 305 3.25 -20.67 -8.83
CA GLY A 305 4.13 -21.82 -8.58
C GLY A 305 4.43 -22.65 -9.83
N GLU A 306 4.30 -23.98 -9.74
CA GLU A 306 4.59 -24.90 -10.84
C GLU A 306 3.67 -24.71 -12.06
N GLU A 307 2.40 -24.28 -11.87
CA GLU A 307 1.53 -23.97 -13.01
C GLU A 307 2.03 -22.75 -13.79
N ALA A 308 2.46 -21.70 -13.07
CA ALA A 308 3.02 -20.48 -13.67
C ALA A 308 4.36 -20.75 -14.38
N GLU A 309 5.32 -21.42 -13.71
CA GLU A 309 6.60 -21.77 -14.33
C GLU A 309 6.38 -22.62 -15.59
N LYS A 310 5.44 -23.59 -15.55
CA LYS A 310 5.12 -24.43 -16.71
C LYS A 310 4.55 -23.63 -17.88
N LEU A 311 3.57 -22.74 -17.65
CA LEU A 311 2.98 -21.94 -18.73
C LEU A 311 4.04 -21.11 -19.48
N ILE A 312 4.99 -20.52 -18.74
CA ILE A 312 6.08 -19.72 -19.33
C ILE A 312 7.10 -20.63 -20.04
N MET A 313 7.41 -21.81 -19.50
CA MET A 313 8.28 -22.80 -20.18
C MET A 313 7.66 -23.33 -21.48
N ASP A 314 6.35 -23.64 -21.47
CA ASP A 314 5.62 -24.10 -22.65
C ASP A 314 5.60 -23.00 -23.73
N TYR A 315 5.30 -21.74 -23.38
CA TYR A 315 5.38 -20.59 -24.30
C TYR A 315 6.76 -20.45 -24.95
N CYS A 316 7.82 -20.35 -24.14
CA CYS A 316 9.20 -20.22 -24.63
C CYS A 316 9.63 -21.39 -25.53
N THR A 317 9.08 -22.59 -25.29
CA THR A 317 9.37 -23.79 -26.10
C THR A 317 8.58 -23.84 -27.40
N GLU A 318 7.34 -23.34 -27.41
CA GLU A 318 6.44 -23.36 -28.56
C GLU A 318 6.74 -22.25 -29.58
N THR A 319 7.08 -21.04 -29.15
CA THR A 319 7.42 -19.94 -30.08
C THR A 319 8.90 -19.90 -30.42
N GLY A 320 9.77 -20.13 -29.43
CA GLY A 320 11.21 -19.92 -29.56
C GLY A 320 11.66 -18.45 -29.57
N ASP A 321 10.74 -17.50 -29.34
CA ASP A 321 11.05 -16.05 -29.30
C ASP A 321 11.93 -15.68 -28.11
N TYR A 322 11.76 -16.39 -26.99
CA TYR A 322 12.44 -16.17 -25.72
C TYR A 322 12.93 -17.50 -25.12
N ALA A 323 14.06 -17.45 -24.41
CA ALA A 323 14.52 -18.54 -23.58
C ALA A 323 13.92 -18.40 -22.17
N TYR A 324 13.45 -19.50 -21.57
CA TYR A 324 12.98 -19.48 -20.18
C TYR A 324 14.09 -19.04 -19.22
N PHE A 325 13.72 -18.22 -18.24
CA PHE A 325 14.55 -17.81 -17.12
C PHE A 325 13.72 -17.83 -15.84
N LYS A 326 14.37 -18.13 -14.71
CA LYS A 326 13.70 -18.14 -13.40
C LYS A 326 13.35 -16.74 -12.93
N ALA A 327 12.34 -16.64 -12.07
CA ALA A 327 12.06 -15.42 -11.32
C ALA A 327 13.30 -15.01 -10.48
N PRO A 328 13.50 -13.71 -10.20
CA PRO A 328 14.63 -13.25 -9.40
C PRO A 328 14.55 -13.75 -7.94
N ASP A 329 15.69 -13.80 -7.24
CA ASP A 329 15.75 -14.25 -5.85
C ASP A 329 14.72 -13.54 -4.95
N GLY A 330 13.95 -14.33 -4.19
CA GLY A 330 12.88 -13.83 -3.32
C GLY A 330 11.56 -13.47 -4.03
N GLN A 331 11.43 -13.77 -5.32
CA GLN A 331 10.19 -13.64 -6.11
C GLN A 331 9.83 -14.96 -6.79
N SER A 332 8.55 -15.12 -7.12
CA SER A 332 7.98 -16.22 -7.89
C SER A 332 7.32 -15.69 -9.16
N TRP A 333 7.28 -16.50 -10.22
CA TRP A 333 6.47 -16.16 -11.39
C TRP A 333 4.98 -16.33 -11.08
N GLU A 334 4.18 -15.34 -11.49
CA GLU A 334 2.74 -15.45 -11.61
C GLU A 334 2.30 -15.11 -13.02
N VAL A 335 1.30 -15.82 -13.53
CA VAL A 335 0.72 -15.60 -14.87
C VAL A 335 -0.75 -15.25 -14.72
N VAL A 336 -1.17 -14.11 -15.26
CA VAL A 336 -2.58 -13.71 -15.36
C VAL A 336 -3.11 -14.11 -16.73
N GLU A 337 -4.21 -14.87 -16.76
CA GLU A 337 -5.03 -15.09 -17.96
C GLU A 337 -6.08 -13.99 -18.09
N TYR A 338 -6.33 -13.51 -19.30
CA TYR A 338 -7.35 -12.50 -19.57
C TYR A 338 -7.94 -12.59 -20.99
N ASP A 339 -9.16 -12.09 -21.12
CA ASP A 339 -9.83 -11.83 -22.40
C ASP A 339 -9.94 -10.30 -22.61
N LEU A 340 -9.93 -9.84 -23.86
CA LEU A 340 -10.15 -8.45 -24.28
C LEU A 340 -11.29 -8.31 -25.28
N ASN A 341 -11.99 -7.17 -25.29
CA ASN A 341 -13.03 -6.84 -26.26
C ASN A 341 -12.86 -5.39 -26.77
N TYR A 342 -12.71 -5.24 -28.08
CA TYR A 342 -12.47 -3.98 -28.78
C TYR A 342 -13.67 -3.48 -29.62
N LYS A 343 -14.87 -4.05 -29.43
CA LYS A 343 -16.11 -3.69 -30.15
C LYS A 343 -16.43 -2.19 -30.19
N ASN A 344 -15.98 -1.46 -29.18
CA ASN A 344 -16.21 -0.03 -28.97
C ASN A 344 -15.01 0.85 -29.37
N CYS A 345 -13.99 0.27 -30.03
CA CYS A 345 -12.74 0.91 -30.44
C CYS A 345 -12.60 0.94 -31.98
N GLU A 346 -11.70 1.76 -32.50
CA GLU A 346 -11.33 1.77 -33.92
C GLU A 346 -10.20 0.75 -34.24
N ASN A 347 -9.37 0.37 -33.25
CA ASN A 347 -8.30 -0.63 -33.39
C ASN A 347 -8.14 -1.51 -32.13
N ASP A 348 -7.42 -2.62 -32.27
CA ASP A 348 -7.00 -3.52 -31.18
C ASP A 348 -5.77 -2.95 -30.43
N ASP A 349 -5.91 -1.75 -29.86
CA ASP A 349 -4.79 -0.98 -29.29
C ASP A 349 -4.19 -1.58 -28.00
N TYR A 350 -2.88 -1.43 -27.83
CA TYR A 350 -2.13 -2.06 -26.75
C TYR A 350 -2.66 -1.76 -25.34
N VAL A 351 -3.17 -2.79 -24.67
CA VAL A 351 -3.63 -2.73 -23.27
C VAL A 351 -2.47 -3.01 -22.33
N ASN A 352 -1.97 -1.94 -21.70
CA ASN A 352 -0.90 -2.01 -20.72
C ASN A 352 -1.40 -2.60 -19.38
N ILE A 353 -0.95 -3.79 -19.01
CA ILE A 353 -1.27 -4.41 -17.70
C ILE A 353 -0.06 -4.29 -16.78
N LYS A 354 -0.28 -3.86 -15.53
CA LYS A 354 0.76 -3.54 -14.54
C LYS A 354 0.46 -4.14 -13.17
N LEU A 355 1.47 -4.71 -12.53
CA LEU A 355 1.43 -5.09 -11.11
C LEU A 355 1.55 -3.84 -10.24
N LYS A 356 0.62 -3.61 -9.29
CA LYS A 356 0.59 -2.45 -8.39
C LYS A 356 0.42 -2.86 -6.93
N GLY A 357 0.79 -1.97 -6.01
CA GLY A 357 0.34 -2.07 -4.63
C GLY A 357 -1.16 -1.82 -4.52
N MET A 358 -1.76 -2.25 -3.41
CA MET A 358 -3.21 -2.19 -3.14
C MET A 358 -3.84 -0.79 -3.18
N ASP A 359 -3.05 0.25 -3.38
CA ASP A 359 -3.51 1.63 -3.53
C ASP A 359 -3.23 2.24 -4.92
N GLY A 360 -2.85 1.42 -5.90
CA GLY A 360 -2.58 1.82 -7.29
C GLY A 360 -1.19 2.40 -7.54
N GLU A 361 -0.38 2.62 -6.50
CA GLU A 361 1.02 3.04 -6.61
C GLU A 361 1.95 1.83 -6.87
N PRO A 362 3.22 2.05 -7.28
CA PRO A 362 4.16 0.97 -7.53
C PRO A 362 4.31 0.04 -6.30
N LEU A 363 4.27 -1.27 -6.53
CA LEU A 363 4.23 -2.27 -5.46
C LEU A 363 5.38 -2.09 -4.47
N ARG A 364 5.03 -2.02 -3.18
CA ARG A 364 5.97 -1.98 -2.07
C ARG A 364 5.63 -3.08 -1.08
N TYR A 365 6.57 -3.99 -0.87
CA TYR A 365 6.42 -5.11 0.05
C TYR A 365 7.60 -5.14 1.01
N ARG A 366 7.31 -5.10 2.32
CA ARG A 366 8.31 -5.05 3.42
C ARG A 366 9.36 -3.93 3.24
N GLY A 367 8.97 -2.85 2.55
CA GLY A 367 9.80 -1.70 2.24
C GLY A 367 10.84 -1.87 1.13
N ILE A 368 10.71 -2.91 0.30
CA ILE A 368 11.35 -2.99 -1.02
C ILE A 368 10.31 -2.54 -2.06
N LYS A 369 10.70 -1.65 -2.98
CA LYS A 369 9.90 -1.26 -4.15
C LYS A 369 10.13 -2.28 -5.26
N TYR A 370 9.06 -2.83 -5.81
CA TYR A 370 9.10 -3.78 -6.92
C TYR A 370 8.57 -3.10 -8.18
N GLU A 371 9.44 -2.96 -9.18
CA GLU A 371 9.09 -2.53 -10.53
C GLU A 371 9.51 -3.63 -11.50
N ALA A 372 8.53 -4.36 -12.00
CA ALA A 372 8.72 -5.43 -12.96
C ALA A 372 8.45 -4.94 -14.38
N ARG A 373 9.11 -5.57 -15.35
CA ARG A 373 8.68 -5.55 -16.74
C ARG A 373 7.45 -6.45 -16.90
N THR A 374 6.45 -5.98 -17.66
CA THR A 374 5.39 -6.83 -18.22
C THR A 374 5.95 -7.75 -19.29
N TYR A 375 5.62 -9.03 -19.21
CA TYR A 375 5.90 -10.02 -20.26
C TYR A 375 4.57 -10.60 -20.75
N GLU A 376 4.41 -10.75 -22.06
CA GLU A 376 3.17 -11.14 -22.72
C GLU A 376 3.35 -12.48 -23.46
N MET A 377 2.29 -13.30 -23.49
CA MET A 377 2.26 -14.61 -24.14
C MET A 377 0.96 -14.77 -24.95
N GLY A 378 0.77 -13.92 -25.96
CA GLY A 378 -0.43 -13.90 -26.81
C GLY A 378 -0.46 -14.92 -27.96
N HIS A 379 0.52 -15.84 -28.06
CA HIS A 379 0.65 -16.76 -29.20
C HIS A 379 -0.46 -17.81 -29.34
N LYS A 380 -1.21 -18.03 -28.24
CA LYS A 380 -2.36 -18.94 -28.16
C LYS A 380 -3.72 -18.20 -28.16
N ALA A 381 -3.72 -16.88 -28.32
CA ALA A 381 -4.94 -16.10 -28.31
C ALA A 381 -5.87 -16.44 -29.48
N VAL A 382 -7.18 -16.37 -29.26
CA VAL A 382 -8.20 -16.76 -30.24
C VAL A 382 -9.28 -15.67 -30.35
N GLU A 383 -9.59 -15.27 -31.58
CA GLU A 383 -10.78 -14.47 -31.92
C GLU A 383 -12.06 -15.30 -31.72
N ASP A 384 -12.94 -14.86 -30.82
CA ASP A 384 -14.27 -15.44 -30.58
C ASP A 384 -15.34 -14.34 -30.65
N GLY A 385 -15.72 -13.98 -31.87
CA GLY A 385 -16.60 -12.85 -32.15
C GLY A 385 -15.91 -11.53 -31.87
N GLU A 386 -16.46 -10.75 -30.94
CA GLU A 386 -15.93 -9.44 -30.52
C GLU A 386 -14.84 -9.53 -29.44
N TRP A 387 -14.50 -10.75 -29.01
CA TRP A 387 -13.54 -11.01 -27.93
C TRP A 387 -12.25 -11.66 -28.47
N ILE A 388 -11.09 -11.16 -28.04
CA ILE A 388 -9.80 -11.86 -28.14
C ILE A 388 -9.58 -12.58 -26.81
N ARG A 389 -9.57 -13.91 -26.82
CA ARG A 389 -9.53 -14.74 -25.61
C ARG A 389 -8.22 -15.47 -25.41
N GLY A 390 -7.91 -15.84 -24.16
CA GLY A 390 -6.73 -16.63 -23.82
C GLY A 390 -5.42 -15.87 -24.03
N LEU A 391 -5.43 -14.58 -23.71
CA LEU A 391 -4.21 -13.79 -23.58
C LEU A 391 -3.60 -14.03 -22.20
N TYR A 392 -2.28 -14.00 -22.11
CA TYR A 392 -1.58 -14.15 -20.82
C TYR A 392 -0.50 -13.08 -20.66
N VAL A 393 -0.38 -12.54 -19.45
CA VAL A 393 0.76 -11.71 -19.00
C VAL A 393 1.39 -12.33 -17.77
N TYR A 394 2.70 -12.11 -17.55
CA TYR A 394 3.39 -12.64 -16.37
C TYR A 394 4.36 -11.66 -15.74
N TYR A 395 4.51 -11.79 -14.42
CA TYR A 395 5.28 -10.90 -13.55
C TYR A 395 6.01 -11.69 -12.45
N PRO A 396 7.17 -11.21 -11.96
CA PRO A 396 7.76 -11.69 -10.73
C PRO A 396 7.07 -10.99 -9.54
N VAL A 397 6.45 -11.77 -8.65
CA VAL A 397 5.74 -11.28 -7.45
C VAL A 397 6.57 -11.65 -6.21
N PRO A 398 6.68 -10.78 -5.18
CA PRO A 398 7.48 -11.07 -3.98
C PRO A 398 6.93 -12.27 -3.20
N ASN A 399 7.79 -13.20 -2.78
CA ASN A 399 7.36 -14.44 -2.12
C ASN A 399 6.58 -14.15 -0.83
N GLY A 400 5.30 -14.55 -0.82
CA GLY A 400 4.38 -14.33 0.30
C GLY A 400 3.82 -12.91 0.40
N CYS A 401 3.90 -12.11 -0.66
CA CYS A 401 3.09 -10.91 -0.83
C CYS A 401 1.75 -11.28 -1.47
N TYR A 402 0.66 -10.86 -0.82
CA TYR A 402 -0.71 -10.95 -1.35
C TYR A 402 -1.35 -9.55 -1.47
N GLU A 403 -0.65 -8.53 -0.98
CA GLU A 403 -1.08 -7.14 -0.92
C GLU A 403 -0.74 -6.39 -2.23
N TYR A 404 -1.28 -6.88 -3.34
CA TYR A 404 -1.10 -6.30 -4.68
C TYR A 404 -2.37 -6.41 -5.54
N CYS A 405 -2.46 -5.56 -6.55
CA CYS A 405 -3.55 -5.54 -7.53
C CYS A 405 -3.03 -5.42 -8.97
N LEU A 406 -3.91 -5.67 -9.94
CA LEU A 406 -3.62 -5.33 -11.35
C LEU A 406 -4.18 -3.95 -11.66
N GLU A 407 -3.39 -3.14 -12.36
CA GLU A 407 -3.85 -1.96 -13.10
C GLU A 407 -3.83 -2.28 -14.59
N CYS A 408 -4.99 -2.28 -15.23
CA CYS A 408 -5.15 -2.55 -16.66
C CYS A 408 -5.52 -1.27 -17.41
N GLY A 409 -4.81 -0.99 -18.50
CA GLY A 409 -4.88 0.27 -19.24
C GLY A 409 -3.94 1.34 -18.69
N GLU A 410 -4.16 2.59 -19.09
CA GLU A 410 -3.48 3.74 -18.51
C GLU A 410 -4.35 4.51 -17.52
N ARG A 411 -3.75 4.92 -16.40
CA ARG A 411 -4.40 5.77 -15.38
C ARG A 411 -4.28 7.27 -15.64
N LYS A 412 -3.39 7.66 -16.57
CA LYS A 412 -3.16 9.06 -16.97
C LYS A 412 -2.88 9.16 -18.46
N SER A 413 -3.39 10.22 -19.06
CA SER A 413 -3.17 10.57 -20.46
C SER A 413 -1.73 11.03 -20.72
N LEU A 414 -1.34 11.13 -21.99
CA LEU A 414 -0.09 11.81 -22.40
C LEU A 414 -0.02 13.28 -21.96
N THR A 415 -1.15 13.92 -21.64
CA THR A 415 -1.25 15.27 -21.06
C THR A 415 -1.21 15.29 -19.52
N GLY A 416 -1.26 14.13 -18.86
CA GLY A 416 -1.26 13.98 -17.40
C GLY A 416 -2.65 14.10 -16.74
N GLU A 417 -3.70 14.21 -17.55
CA GLU A 417 -5.10 14.19 -17.14
C GLU A 417 -5.50 12.75 -16.76
N GLU A 418 -6.52 12.58 -15.92
CA GLU A 418 -6.97 11.25 -15.49
C GLU A 418 -7.85 10.60 -16.56
N VAL A 419 -7.64 9.30 -16.76
CA VAL A 419 -8.34 8.43 -17.73
C VAL A 419 -8.64 7.08 -17.06
N SER A 420 -9.52 6.28 -17.66
CA SER A 420 -10.04 5.05 -17.04
C SER A 420 -8.96 3.97 -16.94
N ALA A 421 -8.82 3.35 -15.77
CA ALA A 421 -8.04 2.13 -15.61
C ALA A 421 -8.87 1.10 -14.81
N ALA A 422 -8.79 -0.17 -15.21
CA ALA A 422 -9.48 -1.24 -14.50
C ALA A 422 -8.55 -1.81 -13.41
N TYR A 423 -9.02 -1.78 -12.16
CA TYR A 423 -8.28 -2.24 -10.99
C TYR A 423 -8.88 -3.55 -10.47
N TYR A 424 -8.05 -4.59 -10.36
CA TYR A 424 -8.49 -5.93 -9.95
C TYR A 424 -7.82 -6.41 -8.66
N HIS A 425 -8.64 -6.83 -7.71
CA HIS A 425 -8.21 -7.49 -6.49
C HIS A 425 -7.93 -8.98 -6.77
N ILE A 426 -6.69 -9.42 -6.50
CA ILE A 426 -6.31 -10.82 -6.65
C ILE A 426 -6.40 -11.49 -5.28
N ILE A 427 -7.56 -12.09 -4.99
CA ILE A 427 -7.72 -12.99 -3.84
C ILE A 427 -6.82 -14.23 -4.03
N ASN A 428 -6.28 -14.79 -2.95
CA ASN A 428 -5.65 -16.10 -2.99
C ASN A 428 -6.68 -17.17 -2.56
N GLU A 429 -6.91 -18.19 -3.39
CA GLU A 429 -7.93 -19.24 -3.14
C GLU A 429 -7.67 -20.02 -1.84
N GLU A 430 -6.43 -19.98 -1.33
CA GLU A 430 -6.04 -20.57 -0.04
C GLU A 430 -6.70 -19.88 1.18
N GLU A 431 -7.06 -18.58 1.12
CA GLU A 431 -7.85 -17.92 2.19
C GLU A 431 -9.27 -18.50 2.27
N VAL A 432 -9.88 -18.76 1.11
CA VAL A 432 -11.26 -19.27 0.98
C VAL A 432 -11.39 -20.73 1.43
N HIS A 433 -10.33 -21.52 1.28
CA HIS A 433 -10.34 -22.93 1.68
C HIS A 433 -10.13 -23.18 3.17
N SER A 434 -9.69 -22.19 3.95
CA SER A 434 -9.82 -22.24 5.43
C SER A 434 -11.29 -22.27 5.85
N GLU A 435 -12.13 -21.43 5.25
CA GLU A 435 -13.54 -21.23 5.67
C GLU A 435 -14.43 -22.46 5.41
N GLN A 436 -14.04 -23.37 4.52
CA GLN A 436 -14.82 -24.58 4.19
C GLN A 436 -14.23 -25.90 4.73
N ALA A 437 -13.03 -25.89 5.32
CA ALA A 437 -12.41 -27.11 5.83
C ALA A 437 -12.95 -27.54 7.20
N ASP A 438 -13.15 -26.57 8.11
CA ASP A 438 -13.44 -26.87 9.52
C ASP A 438 -14.92 -27.25 9.75
N GLU A 439 -15.90 -26.56 9.12
CA GLU A 439 -17.33 -26.92 9.16
C GLU A 439 -17.59 -28.39 8.78
N ALA A 440 -16.78 -28.94 7.87
CA ALA A 440 -16.96 -30.30 7.35
C ALA A 440 -16.46 -31.41 8.31
N SER A 441 -15.85 -31.05 9.46
CA SER A 441 -15.16 -32.00 10.34
C SER A 441 -15.89 -32.30 11.67
N GLU A 442 -16.69 -31.36 12.20
CA GLU A 442 -17.29 -31.51 13.53
C GLU A 442 -18.51 -32.44 13.58
N ASP A 443 -19.35 -32.45 12.53
CA ASP A 443 -20.63 -33.18 12.46
C ASP A 443 -20.47 -34.73 12.38
N ALA A 444 -19.25 -35.24 12.55
CA ALA A 444 -18.88 -36.64 12.32
C ALA A 444 -18.54 -37.45 13.60
N SER A 445 -18.50 -36.86 14.80
CA SER A 445 -18.08 -37.58 16.02
C SER A 445 -18.97 -37.45 17.27
N ALA A 446 -19.96 -36.55 17.28
CA ALA A 446 -20.78 -36.23 18.45
C ALA A 446 -21.89 -37.26 18.80
N SER A 447 -21.67 -38.57 18.63
CA SER A 447 -22.66 -39.59 19.04
C SER A 447 -22.08 -40.94 19.50
N GLU A 448 -21.62 -41.02 20.75
CA GLU A 448 -22.06 -42.04 21.72
C GLU A 448 -21.54 -41.63 23.12
N GLY A 449 -22.28 -41.93 24.19
CA GLY A 449 -21.95 -41.36 25.50
C GLY A 449 -22.38 -42.17 26.72
N SER A 450 -21.94 -41.69 27.89
CA SER A 450 -22.35 -42.11 29.23
C SER A 450 -22.01 -43.54 29.67
N SER A 451 -21.17 -43.69 30.71
CA SER A 451 -21.73 -43.81 32.07
C SER A 451 -20.70 -44.12 33.18
N THR A 452 -21.09 -43.73 34.40
CA THR A 452 -20.69 -44.25 35.74
C THR A 452 -19.28 -43.99 36.33
N GLU A 453 -19.33 -43.68 37.63
CA GLU A 453 -18.22 -43.62 38.60
C GLU A 453 -17.97 -45.01 39.23
N GLU A 454 -16.74 -45.34 39.66
CA GLU A 454 -16.40 -45.43 41.10
C GLU A 454 -14.95 -45.87 41.42
N ALA A 455 -14.44 -45.32 42.52
CA ALA A 455 -13.61 -45.90 43.59
C ALA A 455 -12.42 -46.89 43.35
N ALA A 456 -11.30 -46.52 44.01
CA ALA A 456 -10.47 -47.37 44.90
C ALA A 456 -9.45 -48.41 44.35
N ALA A 457 -8.19 -47.96 44.31
CA ALA A 457 -7.05 -48.47 45.10
C ALA A 457 -6.50 -49.93 44.99
N SER A 458 -5.16 -49.98 44.87
CA SER A 458 -4.18 -50.84 45.62
C SER A 458 -3.58 -52.14 45.03
N SER A 459 -2.25 -52.07 44.85
CA SER A 459 -1.21 -53.03 45.32
C SER A 459 -0.82 -54.31 44.53
N SER A 460 0.41 -54.81 44.85
CA SER A 460 1.13 -56.02 44.36
C SER A 460 1.50 -56.05 42.86
N SER A 461 2.73 -56.33 42.39
CA SER A 461 3.78 -57.34 42.73
C SER A 461 3.46 -58.75 42.20
N SER A 462 4.39 -59.57 41.69
CA SER A 462 5.88 -59.57 41.65
C SER A 462 6.44 -60.55 40.59
N GLU A 463 7.78 -60.61 40.40
CA GLU A 463 8.58 -61.72 39.79
C GLU A 463 8.32 -62.03 38.28
N ASP A 464 9.20 -62.66 37.47
CA ASP A 464 10.63 -63.07 37.51
C ASP A 464 11.13 -63.09 36.03
N ALA A 465 12.35 -62.76 35.58
CA ALA A 465 13.74 -63.16 35.90
C ALA A 465 14.34 -64.24 34.93
N ALA A 466 15.67 -64.19 34.72
CA ALA A 466 16.52 -64.99 33.80
C ALA A 466 16.27 -64.81 32.27
N GLU A 467 17.20 -64.53 31.36
CA GLU A 467 18.66 -64.78 31.13
C GLU A 467 18.93 -65.84 30.03
N SER A 468 19.62 -65.45 28.94
CA SER A 468 20.77 -66.21 28.35
C SER A 468 21.39 -65.50 27.12
N ASP A 469 22.50 -64.81 27.38
CA ASP A 469 23.78 -64.74 26.66
C ASP A 469 23.99 -65.00 25.14
N ALA A 470 25.06 -64.31 24.68
CA ALA A 470 26.03 -64.68 23.62
C ALA A 470 25.64 -64.62 22.12
N SER A 471 26.53 -64.25 21.17
CA SER A 471 27.63 -63.25 21.07
C SER A 471 28.36 -63.43 19.72
N THR A 472 29.26 -62.49 19.37
CA THR A 472 30.29 -62.52 18.30
C THR A 472 29.88 -62.25 16.84
N ASP A 473 30.75 -61.75 15.94
CA ASP A 473 31.84 -60.73 16.00
C ASP A 473 32.35 -60.50 14.55
N SER A 474 33.08 -59.40 14.30
CA SER A 474 34.17 -59.26 13.30
C SER A 474 33.81 -59.34 11.79
N SER A 475 33.88 -58.25 11.03
CA SER A 475 35.09 -57.58 10.44
C SER A 475 35.54 -58.22 9.09
N SER A 476 36.33 -57.58 8.21
CA SER A 476 37.23 -56.42 8.35
C SER A 476 37.48 -55.66 7.02
N GLU A 477 38.16 -54.49 7.12
CA GLU A 477 39.25 -53.98 6.22
C GLU A 477 38.99 -53.68 4.71
N ASP A 478 39.72 -52.80 4.00
CA ASP A 478 40.57 -51.62 4.28
C ASP A 478 40.81 -50.91 2.89
N SER A 479 41.14 -49.63 2.69
CA SER A 479 42.43 -49.00 3.03
C SER A 479 42.58 -47.59 2.40
N SER A 480 43.33 -46.72 3.11
CA SER A 480 44.34 -45.69 2.71
C SER A 480 44.48 -45.20 1.23
N ALA A 481 44.98 -44.01 0.86
CA ALA A 481 45.69 -42.86 1.51
C ALA A 481 45.53 -41.59 0.59
N GLU A 482 46.21 -40.42 0.67
CA GLU A 482 47.25 -39.79 1.53
C GLU A 482 47.08 -38.22 1.41
N ALA A 483 48.09 -37.37 1.69
CA ALA A 483 47.98 -35.89 1.75
C ALA A 483 49.13 -35.09 1.07
N SER A 484 49.12 -33.75 1.25
CA SER A 484 50.18 -32.75 0.92
C SER A 484 50.28 -32.25 -0.55
N SER A 485 50.74 -31.03 -0.90
CA SER A 485 50.85 -29.73 -0.17
C SER A 485 51.21 -28.55 -1.13
N GLU A 486 51.07 -27.31 -0.65
CA GLU A 486 51.84 -26.09 -1.04
C GLU A 486 51.79 -25.43 -2.45
N SER A 487 51.22 -24.19 -2.46
CA SER A 487 51.94 -22.91 -2.72
C SER A 487 51.79 -22.08 -4.03
N SER A 488 51.68 -20.76 -3.80
CA SER A 488 52.28 -19.63 -4.55
C SER A 488 51.61 -19.03 -5.82
N ALA A 489 50.98 -17.87 -5.59
CA ALA A 489 51.33 -16.53 -6.11
C ALA A 489 51.17 -16.12 -7.60
N ALA A 490 50.71 -14.86 -7.75
CA ALA A 490 50.64 -14.02 -8.96
C ALA A 490 49.68 -14.49 -10.10
N GLY A 491 48.99 -13.60 -10.82
CA GLY A 491 48.84 -12.15 -10.66
C GLY A 491 48.96 -11.38 -11.99
N SER A 492 47.88 -10.74 -12.44
CA SER A 492 47.94 -9.73 -13.50
C SER A 492 46.77 -8.76 -13.39
N SER A 493 47.07 -7.47 -13.36
CA SER A 493 46.10 -6.38 -13.55
C SER A 493 46.04 -5.99 -15.04
N ARG A 494 44.86 -5.51 -15.47
CA ARG A 494 44.67 -4.37 -16.39
C ARG A 494 43.16 -4.14 -16.55
N ASP A 495 42.59 -3.00 -16.17
CA ASP A 495 42.85 -1.58 -16.51
C ASP A 495 42.03 -1.11 -17.72
N GLU A 496 41.25 -0.08 -17.41
CA GLU A 496 40.41 0.83 -18.18
C GLU A 496 40.77 1.13 -19.66
N SER A 497 39.76 1.13 -20.53
CA SER A 497 39.34 2.31 -21.35
C SER A 497 38.02 1.96 -22.07
N SER A 498 36.94 2.76 -22.12
CA SER A 498 36.74 4.21 -22.29
C SER A 498 36.98 4.74 -23.73
N ALA A 499 35.90 4.87 -24.51
CA ALA A 499 35.70 5.88 -25.57
C ALA A 499 34.27 5.84 -26.15
N GLU A 500 33.80 6.99 -26.63
CA GLU A 500 32.48 7.23 -27.25
C GLU A 500 32.42 6.76 -28.73
N GLY A 501 31.21 6.62 -29.30
CA GLY A 501 31.05 6.13 -30.68
C GLY A 501 29.68 6.34 -31.33
N SER A 502 29.23 7.59 -31.47
CA SER A 502 27.98 7.94 -32.18
C SER A 502 28.05 7.69 -33.70
N SER A 503 27.06 6.98 -34.27
CA SER A 503 26.58 7.23 -35.64
C SER A 503 25.20 6.61 -35.89
N ALA A 504 24.27 7.47 -36.31
CA ALA A 504 22.91 7.16 -36.74
C ALA A 504 22.77 6.07 -37.82
N LYS A 505 21.56 5.49 -37.88
CA LYS A 505 20.72 5.73 -39.05
C LYS A 505 19.25 5.87 -38.67
#